data_AF-A0A8J4UD11-F1
#
_entry.id   AF-A0A8J4UD11-F1
#
_cell.length_a   1.000
_cell.length_b   1.000
_cell.length_c   1.000
_cell.angle_alpha   90.00
_cell.angle_beta   90.00
_cell.angle_gamma   90.00
#
_symmetry.space_group_name_H-M   'P 1'
#
loop_
_entity.id
_entity.type
_entity.pdbx_description
1 polymer ?
#
loop_
_entity_poly.entity_id
_entity_poly.type
_entity_poly.pdbx_seq_one_letter_code
_entity_poly.pdbx_strand_id
1 'polypeptide(L)'
;MDWEKLDLNPKIINALRKANVSSAEKILVLPSSDLQRLLQLSDSEVQLVHTAVASLYRPLPPVTALQLSRGEFPSLEPGHRLSFACPVLDGLLCDGLPLQGITELAGESAAGKTQFGLQLSLSVQYPREHGGLGAGAVYICTEDPFPIKRLRQLITQQSRLRPDVPPALIRSLRFSDNIYIEHTADLEALQTCVTQRVRTLLARGLVRLVVVDSVAALFRSEFQADEAIERARHLLAFSSTLHRLSHTYSAPIFCINQVSDVVDGPNPGRCDYG
;
A
#
# COMPACT_ATOMS: atom_id res chain seq x y z
N MET A 1 27.58 9.78 -0.40
CA MET A 1 27.12 10.58 -1.56
C MET A 1 28.20 11.57 -1.92
N ASP A 2 28.34 11.93 -3.19
CA ASP A 2 29.30 12.93 -3.62
C ASP A 2 28.65 14.32 -3.60
N TRP A 3 28.71 14.96 -2.43
CA TRP A 3 28.10 16.26 -2.17
C TRP A 3 28.72 17.40 -3.00
N GLU A 4 29.89 17.17 -3.63
CA GLU A 4 30.55 18.14 -4.51
C GLU A 4 29.85 18.30 -5.86
N LYS A 5 28.94 17.37 -6.21
CA LYS A 5 28.06 17.52 -7.38
C LYS A 5 26.89 18.47 -7.15
N LEU A 6 26.64 18.87 -5.90
CA LEU A 6 25.64 19.86 -5.58
C LEU A 6 26.28 21.25 -5.62
N ASP A 7 25.70 22.14 -6.43
CA ASP A 7 26.09 23.55 -6.48
C ASP A 7 25.63 24.27 -5.21
N LEU A 8 26.31 23.99 -4.09
CA LEU A 8 25.99 24.48 -2.76
C LEU A 8 27.23 25.14 -2.14
N ASN A 9 27.00 26.11 -1.26
CA ASN A 9 28.07 26.81 -0.55
C ASN A 9 28.93 25.80 0.24
N PRO A 10 30.28 25.92 0.21
CA PRO A 10 31.20 25.08 0.99
C PRO A 10 30.83 24.93 2.48
N LYS A 11 30.27 25.97 3.10
CA LYS A 11 29.74 25.93 4.47
C LYS A 11 28.68 24.84 4.65
N ILE A 12 27.74 24.76 3.70
CA ILE A 12 26.61 23.81 3.71
C ILE A 12 27.14 22.39 3.46
N ILE A 13 28.06 22.21 2.51
CA ILE A 13 28.67 20.91 2.22
C ILE A 13 29.41 20.37 3.45
N ASN A 14 30.14 21.23 4.16
CA ASN A 14 30.83 20.86 5.39
C ASN A 14 29.86 20.49 6.52
N ALA A 15 28.73 21.19 6.64
CA ALA A 15 27.68 20.84 7.61
C ALA A 15 27.09 19.44 7.34
N LEU A 16 26.80 19.13 6.06
CA LEU A 16 26.31 17.81 5.64
C LEU A 16 27.31 16.69 5.94
N ARG A 17 28.61 16.92 5.68
CA ARG A 17 29.69 15.98 6.02
C ARG A 17 29.80 15.77 7.54
N LYS A 18 29.77 16.86 8.32
CA LYS A 18 29.88 16.82 9.79
C LYS A 18 28.72 16.08 10.45
N ALA A 19 27.50 16.23 9.92
CA ALA A 19 26.32 15.54 10.41
C ALA A 19 26.23 14.07 9.96
N ASN A 20 27.23 13.57 9.22
CA ASN A 20 27.31 12.21 8.71
C ASN A 20 26.07 11.80 7.89
N VAL A 21 25.47 12.76 7.19
CA VAL A 21 24.35 12.50 6.28
C VAL A 21 24.94 11.93 5.00
N SER A 22 24.60 10.67 4.70
CA SER A 22 25.17 9.94 3.56
C SER A 22 24.16 9.64 2.45
N SER A 23 22.86 9.91 2.68
CA SER A 23 21.75 9.58 1.78
C SER A 23 20.88 10.80 1.45
N ALA A 24 20.56 10.99 0.17
CA ALA A 24 19.64 12.02 -0.31
C ALA A 24 18.22 11.78 0.17
N GLU A 25 17.81 10.50 0.18
CA GLU A 25 16.50 10.09 0.67
C GLU A 25 16.28 10.61 2.10
N LYS A 26 17.31 10.49 2.95
CA LYS A 26 17.25 10.98 4.33
C LYS A 26 17.06 12.51 4.41
N ILE A 27 17.69 13.27 3.52
CA ILE A 27 17.51 14.73 3.45
C ILE A 27 16.10 15.07 2.95
N LEU A 28 15.63 14.40 1.90
CA LEU A 28 14.34 14.70 1.27
C LEU A 28 13.13 14.33 2.15
N VAL A 29 13.28 13.35 3.04
CA VAL A 29 12.21 12.89 3.93
C VAL A 29 12.14 13.68 5.25
N LEU A 30 13.25 14.28 5.68
CA LEU A 30 13.27 15.03 6.94
C LEU A 30 12.54 16.38 6.81
N PRO A 31 11.74 16.78 7.80
CA PRO A 31 11.16 18.12 7.85
C PRO A 31 12.26 19.19 7.91
N SER A 32 12.00 20.37 7.32
CA SER A 32 12.97 21.48 7.31
C SER A 32 13.45 21.87 8.71
N SER A 33 12.56 21.82 9.71
CA SER A 33 12.89 22.12 11.11
C SER A 33 13.87 21.13 11.74
N ASP A 34 13.75 19.84 11.42
CA ASP A 34 14.68 18.81 11.92
C ASP A 34 16.01 18.90 11.20
N LEU A 35 16.01 19.22 9.90
CA LEU A 35 17.23 19.45 9.13
C LEU A 35 18.00 20.68 9.63
N GLN A 36 17.29 21.76 10.00
CA GLN A 36 17.89 22.95 10.61
C GLN A 36 18.59 22.59 11.92
N ARG A 37 17.95 21.83 12.81
CA ARG A 37 18.56 21.37 14.08
C ARG A 37 19.77 20.48 13.84
N LEU A 38 19.67 19.56 12.88
CA LEU A 38 20.71 18.57 12.59
C LEU A 38 21.96 19.21 11.94
N LEU A 39 21.76 20.15 11.03
CA LEU A 39 22.83 20.79 10.25
C LEU A 39 23.29 22.12 10.84
N GLN A 40 22.55 22.69 11.80
CA GLN A 40 22.77 24.04 12.35
C GLN A 40 22.81 25.12 11.25
N LEU A 41 21.89 25.01 10.30
CA LEU A 41 21.75 25.93 9.16
C LEU A 41 20.51 26.81 9.32
N SER A 42 20.47 27.96 8.63
CA SER A 42 19.25 28.78 8.55
C SER A 42 18.17 28.09 7.71
N ASP A 43 16.92 28.53 7.84
CA ASP A 43 15.82 28.02 7.01
C ASP A 43 16.10 28.19 5.50
N SER A 44 16.64 29.34 5.09
CA SER A 44 17.04 29.59 3.71
C SER A 44 18.12 28.64 3.19
N GLU A 45 19.13 28.33 4.01
CA GLU A 45 20.18 27.37 3.68
C GLU A 45 19.61 25.94 3.57
N VAL A 46 18.68 25.58 4.45
CA VAL A 46 17.99 24.28 4.39
C VAL A 46 17.10 24.16 3.15
N GLN A 47 16.39 25.21 2.75
CA GLN A 47 15.62 25.23 1.49
C GLN A 47 16.52 25.05 0.26
N LEU A 48 17.71 25.66 0.26
CA LEU A 48 18.71 25.45 -0.79
C LEU A 48 19.18 24.00 -0.85
N VAL A 49 19.46 23.39 0.32
CA VAL A 49 19.82 21.96 0.40
C VAL A 49 18.70 21.09 -0.17
N HIS A 50 17.45 21.28 0.26
CA HIS A 50 16.31 20.53 -0.27
C HIS A 50 16.17 20.70 -1.77
N THR A 51 16.29 21.93 -2.28
CA THR A 51 16.14 22.21 -3.71
C THR A 51 17.25 21.57 -4.54
N ALA A 52 18.51 21.69 -4.10
CA ALA A 52 19.65 21.12 -4.80
C ALA A 52 19.60 19.58 -4.79
N VAL A 53 19.32 18.97 -3.64
CA VAL A 53 19.17 17.51 -3.52
C VAL A 53 17.96 17.03 -4.31
N ALA A 54 16.81 17.72 -4.24
CA ALA A 54 15.64 17.35 -5.02
C ALA A 54 15.95 17.41 -6.51
N SER A 55 16.62 18.46 -6.99
CA SER A 55 16.96 18.62 -8.42
C SER A 55 17.89 17.52 -8.94
N LEU A 56 18.79 16.99 -8.11
CA LEU A 56 19.68 15.89 -8.48
C LEU A 56 18.95 14.54 -8.59
N TYR A 57 17.90 14.33 -7.78
CA TYR A 57 17.17 13.06 -7.67
C TYR A 57 15.79 13.08 -8.32
N ARG A 58 15.36 14.24 -8.86
CA ARG A 58 14.09 14.38 -9.54
C ARG A 58 14.24 13.85 -10.97
N PRO A 59 13.58 12.74 -11.34
CA PRO A 59 13.72 12.16 -12.67
C PRO A 59 13.04 13.01 -13.76
N LEU A 60 12.06 13.86 -13.39
CA LEU A 60 11.24 14.64 -14.33
C LEU A 60 10.94 16.05 -13.78
N PRO A 61 11.03 17.13 -14.59
CA PRO A 61 10.60 18.46 -14.17
C PRO A 61 9.11 18.49 -13.78
N PRO A 62 8.60 19.56 -13.13
CA PRO A 62 7.17 19.70 -12.90
C PRO A 62 6.38 19.50 -14.19
N VAL A 63 5.49 18.51 -14.20
CA VAL A 63 4.62 18.21 -15.33
C VAL A 63 3.27 18.85 -15.08
N THR A 64 2.74 19.57 -16.07
CA THR A 64 1.41 20.17 -15.97
C THR A 64 0.32 19.12 -16.12
N ALA A 65 -0.86 19.36 -15.53
CA ALA A 65 -2.00 18.46 -15.69
C ALA A 65 -2.41 18.26 -17.17
N LEU A 66 -2.19 19.27 -18.03
CA LEU A 66 -2.45 19.18 -19.47
C LEU A 66 -1.52 18.17 -20.15
N GLN A 67 -0.23 18.18 -19.80
CA GLN A 67 0.75 17.26 -20.38
C GLN A 67 0.47 15.81 -19.94
N LEU A 68 0.06 15.61 -18.68
CA LEU A 68 -0.44 14.31 -18.22
C LEU A 68 -1.67 13.89 -19.02
N SER A 69 -2.69 14.74 -19.14
CA SER A 69 -3.91 14.39 -19.90
C SER A 69 -3.69 14.06 -21.38
N ARG A 70 -2.59 14.55 -21.96
CA ARG A 70 -2.18 14.28 -23.34
C ARG A 70 -1.30 13.04 -23.48
N GLY A 71 -0.98 12.37 -22.38
CA GLY A 71 -0.08 11.21 -22.34
C GLY A 71 1.36 11.55 -22.71
N GLU A 72 1.78 12.81 -22.56
CA GLU A 72 3.14 13.26 -22.92
C GLU A 72 4.21 12.67 -21.97
N PHE A 73 3.79 12.13 -20.81
CA PHE A 73 4.66 11.48 -19.84
C PHE A 73 4.09 10.09 -19.44
N PRO A 74 4.27 9.05 -20.28
CA PRO A 74 3.74 7.69 -20.02
C PRO A 74 4.24 7.08 -18.71
N SER A 75 5.41 7.51 -18.22
CA SER A 75 5.96 7.10 -16.93
C SER A 75 5.17 7.62 -15.72
N LEU A 76 4.33 8.64 -15.92
CA LEU A 76 3.45 9.23 -14.90
C LEU A 76 1.98 8.82 -15.08
N GLU A 77 1.65 8.15 -16.18
CA GLU A 77 0.33 7.56 -16.37
C GLU A 77 0.09 6.46 -15.33
N PRO A 78 -1.16 6.26 -14.87
CA PRO A 78 -1.49 5.14 -14.01
C PRO A 78 -1.04 3.84 -14.69
N GLY A 79 -0.03 3.20 -14.10
CA GLY A 79 0.51 1.95 -14.60
C GLY A 79 -0.55 0.84 -14.64
N HIS A 80 -0.17 -0.28 -15.25
CA HIS A 80 -0.96 -1.52 -15.31
C HIS A 80 -1.75 -1.78 -14.02
N ARG A 81 -3.06 -2.04 -14.05
CA ARG A 81 -3.86 -2.28 -12.83
C ARG A 81 -4.10 -3.77 -12.60
N LEU A 82 -4.31 -4.15 -11.35
CA LEU A 82 -4.68 -5.53 -11.02
C LEU A 82 -6.20 -5.69 -11.17
N SER A 83 -6.62 -6.52 -12.12
CA SER A 83 -8.04 -6.80 -12.38
C SER A 83 -8.68 -7.55 -11.21
N PHE A 84 -9.94 -7.23 -10.92
CA PHE A 84 -10.82 -7.97 -10.02
C PHE A 84 -11.36 -9.25 -10.65
N ALA A 85 -10.95 -9.59 -11.88
CA ALA A 85 -11.45 -10.71 -12.66
C ALA A 85 -12.98 -10.63 -12.87
N CYS A 86 -13.52 -9.41 -12.90
CA CYS A 86 -14.93 -9.11 -13.10
C CYS A 86 -15.05 -7.83 -13.93
N PRO A 87 -15.47 -7.92 -15.21
CA PRO A 87 -15.53 -6.76 -16.10
C PRO A 87 -16.39 -5.61 -15.57
N VAL A 88 -17.47 -5.92 -14.85
CA VAL A 88 -18.34 -4.92 -14.24
C VAL A 88 -17.61 -4.15 -13.13
N LEU A 89 -16.88 -4.85 -12.26
CA LEU A 89 -16.12 -4.22 -11.19
C LEU A 89 -14.92 -3.44 -11.72
N ASP A 90 -14.21 -4.00 -12.70
CA ASP A 90 -13.08 -3.33 -13.32
C ASP A 90 -13.54 -2.04 -14.02
N GLY A 91 -14.67 -2.07 -14.74
CA GLY A 91 -15.25 -0.86 -15.33
C GLY A 91 -15.66 0.20 -14.30
N LEU A 92 -16.15 -0.21 -13.13
CA LEU A 92 -16.47 0.70 -12.03
C LEU A 92 -15.23 1.29 -11.33
N LEU A 93 -14.10 0.56 -11.34
CA LEU A 93 -12.88 0.91 -10.61
C LEU A 93 -11.76 1.43 -11.52
N CYS A 94 -12.10 1.95 -12.69
CA CYS A 94 -11.16 2.47 -13.69
C CYS A 94 -10.10 1.43 -14.07
N ASP A 95 -10.55 0.27 -14.54
CA ASP A 95 -9.75 -0.89 -14.98
C ASP A 95 -9.03 -1.64 -13.86
N GLY A 96 -9.56 -1.54 -12.63
CA GLY A 96 -9.16 -2.38 -11.51
C GLY A 96 -8.25 -1.69 -10.49
N LEU A 97 -7.60 -2.51 -9.67
CA LEU A 97 -6.89 -2.07 -8.48
C LEU A 97 -5.56 -1.35 -8.83
N PRO A 98 -5.34 -0.10 -8.36
CA PRO A 98 -4.08 0.61 -8.56
C PRO A 98 -2.89 -0.15 -7.94
N LEU A 99 -1.74 -0.19 -8.62
CA LEU A 99 -0.57 -0.90 -8.08
C LEU A 99 0.17 -0.18 -6.97
N GLN A 100 0.00 1.13 -6.90
CA GLN A 100 0.64 1.98 -5.91
C GLN A 100 -0.46 2.61 -5.06
N GLY A 101 -0.33 2.45 -3.76
CA GLY A 101 -1.29 2.93 -2.78
C GLY A 101 -1.96 1.79 -2.01
N ILE A 102 -2.85 2.21 -1.12
CA ILE A 102 -3.64 1.33 -0.26
C ILE A 102 -5.09 1.50 -0.70
N THR A 103 -5.75 0.38 -1.01
CA THR A 103 -7.19 0.36 -1.28
C THR A 103 -7.88 -0.36 -0.15
N GLU A 104 -8.91 0.26 0.40
CA GLU A 104 -9.70 -0.30 1.49
C GLU A 104 -11.10 -0.67 0.99
N LEU A 105 -11.55 -1.88 1.33
CA LEU A 105 -12.93 -2.31 1.19
C LEU A 105 -13.57 -2.44 2.57
N ALA A 106 -14.45 -1.49 2.89
CA ALA A 106 -15.22 -1.46 4.13
C ALA A 106 -16.69 -1.82 3.89
N GLY A 107 -17.30 -2.49 4.85
CA GLY A 107 -18.74 -2.83 4.80
C GLY A 107 -19.16 -3.75 5.93
N GLU A 108 -20.46 -4.00 6.01
CA GLU A 108 -21.08 -4.85 7.04
C GLU A 108 -20.54 -6.29 7.01
N SER A 109 -20.65 -7.00 8.14
CA SER A 109 -20.33 -8.42 8.19
C SER A 109 -21.10 -9.20 7.12
N ALA A 110 -20.51 -10.27 6.60
CA ALA A 110 -21.06 -11.09 5.52
C ALA A 110 -21.33 -10.38 4.17
N ALA A 111 -20.95 -9.10 3.98
CA ALA A 111 -21.07 -8.39 2.69
C ALA A 111 -20.13 -8.92 1.57
N GLY A 112 -19.41 -10.02 1.79
CA GLY A 112 -18.56 -10.65 0.79
C GLY A 112 -17.14 -10.08 0.65
N LYS A 113 -16.69 -9.21 1.56
CA LYS A 113 -15.36 -8.56 1.49
C LYS A 113 -14.19 -9.54 1.33
N THR A 114 -14.18 -10.61 2.13
CA THR A 114 -13.18 -11.69 2.04
C THR A 114 -13.16 -12.38 0.67
N GLN A 115 -14.27 -12.40 -0.07
CA GLN A 115 -14.30 -12.94 -1.44
C GLN A 115 -13.44 -12.12 -2.39
N PHE A 116 -13.39 -10.79 -2.22
CA PHE A 116 -12.52 -9.92 -3.02
C PHE A 116 -11.05 -10.20 -2.73
N GLY A 117 -10.67 -10.31 -1.45
CA GLY A 117 -9.29 -10.65 -1.06
C GLY A 117 -8.83 -11.98 -1.65
N LEU A 118 -9.67 -13.02 -1.58
CA LEU A 118 -9.39 -14.33 -2.17
C LEU A 118 -9.30 -14.27 -3.70
N GLN A 119 -10.23 -13.59 -4.36
CA GLN A 119 -10.26 -13.47 -5.81
C GLN A 119 -9.04 -12.68 -6.33
N LEU A 120 -8.65 -11.59 -5.67
CA LEU A 120 -7.45 -10.83 -6.02
C LEU A 120 -6.18 -11.67 -5.82
N SER A 121 -6.13 -12.51 -4.77
CA SER A 121 -5.01 -13.43 -4.52
C SER A 121 -4.82 -14.49 -5.61
N LEU A 122 -5.89 -14.84 -6.33
CA LEU A 122 -5.82 -15.66 -7.54
C LEU A 122 -5.50 -14.80 -8.76
N SER A 123 -6.10 -13.62 -8.87
CA SER A 123 -6.02 -12.76 -10.06
C SER A 123 -4.60 -12.22 -10.28
N VAL A 124 -3.87 -11.90 -9.21
CA VAL A 124 -2.48 -11.40 -9.29
C VAL A 124 -1.51 -12.38 -9.96
N GLN A 125 -1.83 -13.67 -9.94
CA GLN A 125 -0.96 -14.71 -10.48
C GLN A 125 -1.04 -14.84 -12.00
N TYR A 126 -2.11 -14.33 -12.63
CA TYR A 126 -2.20 -14.32 -14.08
C TYR A 126 -1.14 -13.39 -14.70
N PRO A 127 -0.73 -13.63 -15.96
CA PRO A 127 0.09 -12.68 -16.70
C PRO A 127 -0.62 -11.33 -16.89
N ARG A 128 0.16 -10.28 -17.20
CA ARG A 128 -0.35 -8.92 -17.38
C ARG A 128 -1.41 -8.82 -18.50
N GLU A 129 -1.23 -9.57 -19.58
CA GLU A 129 -2.20 -9.65 -20.68
C GLU A 129 -3.59 -10.17 -20.25
N HIS A 130 -3.66 -10.84 -19.10
CA HIS A 130 -4.89 -11.35 -18.49
C HIS A 130 -5.23 -10.63 -17.18
N GLY A 131 -4.73 -9.40 -17.00
CA GLY A 131 -5.08 -8.53 -15.88
C GLY A 131 -4.37 -8.83 -14.55
N GLY A 132 -3.42 -9.77 -14.53
CA GLY A 132 -2.62 -10.08 -13.34
C GLY A 132 -1.23 -9.43 -13.33
N LEU A 133 -0.35 -9.87 -12.44
CA LEU A 133 1.02 -9.36 -12.28
C LEU A 133 2.09 -10.46 -12.39
N GLY A 134 1.69 -11.70 -12.69
CA GLY A 134 2.58 -12.86 -12.82
C GLY A 134 3.32 -13.21 -11.53
N ALA A 135 2.74 -12.90 -10.37
CA ALA A 135 3.38 -13.11 -9.07
C ALA A 135 2.35 -13.54 -8.02
N GLY A 136 2.83 -13.99 -6.86
CA GLY A 136 1.99 -14.42 -5.75
C GLY A 136 1.35 -13.28 -4.94
N ALA A 137 0.61 -13.69 -3.91
CA ALA A 137 0.01 -12.81 -2.92
C ALA A 137 0.50 -13.17 -1.51
N VAL A 138 0.56 -12.18 -0.61
CA VAL A 138 0.56 -12.41 0.83
C VAL A 138 -0.81 -12.07 1.36
N TYR A 139 -1.41 -12.97 2.13
CA TYR A 139 -2.68 -12.79 2.82
C TYR A 139 -2.44 -12.82 4.31
N ILE A 140 -2.63 -11.67 4.97
CA ILE A 140 -2.45 -11.51 6.40
C ILE A 140 -3.82 -11.56 7.08
N CYS A 141 -4.02 -12.55 7.93
CA CYS A 141 -5.22 -12.75 8.73
C CYS A 141 -4.99 -12.26 10.16
N THR A 142 -5.88 -11.42 10.67
CA THR A 142 -5.79 -10.85 12.03
C THR A 142 -6.85 -11.37 13.00
N GLU A 143 -8.04 -11.76 12.51
CA GLU A 143 -9.13 -12.31 13.34
C GLU A 143 -9.34 -13.79 13.04
N ASP A 144 -9.85 -14.06 11.85
CA ASP A 144 -10.33 -15.38 11.47
C ASP A 144 -9.24 -16.24 10.82
N PRO A 145 -9.33 -17.57 10.96
CA PRO A 145 -8.53 -18.50 10.18
C PRO A 145 -8.70 -18.26 8.68
N PHE A 146 -7.62 -18.43 7.92
CA PHE A 146 -7.67 -18.25 6.47
C PHE A 146 -8.69 -19.23 5.85
N PRO A 147 -9.63 -18.77 4.99
CA PRO A 147 -10.73 -19.58 4.49
C PRO A 147 -10.30 -20.53 3.35
N ILE A 148 -9.41 -21.48 3.66
CA ILE A 148 -8.76 -22.38 2.70
C ILE A 148 -9.73 -23.23 1.90
N LYS A 149 -10.84 -23.68 2.52
CA LYS A 149 -11.89 -24.45 1.82
C LYS A 149 -12.51 -23.62 0.70
N ARG A 150 -12.76 -22.33 0.96
CA ARG A 150 -13.31 -21.41 -0.01
C ARG A 150 -12.31 -21.06 -1.10
N LEU A 151 -11.04 -20.84 -0.75
CA LEU A 151 -9.98 -20.64 -1.76
C LEU A 151 -9.92 -21.81 -2.74
N ARG A 152 -9.91 -23.06 -2.24
CA ARG A 152 -9.89 -24.26 -3.09
C ARG A 152 -11.09 -24.32 -4.03
N GLN A 153 -12.27 -23.95 -3.56
CA GLN A 153 -13.46 -23.86 -4.39
C GLN A 153 -13.30 -22.81 -5.50
N LEU A 154 -12.75 -21.64 -5.20
CA LEU A 154 -12.50 -20.60 -6.22
C LEU A 154 -11.46 -21.07 -7.24
N ILE A 155 -10.43 -21.80 -6.82
CA ILE A 155 -9.41 -22.38 -7.72
C ILE A 155 -10.06 -23.36 -8.71
N THR A 156 -10.90 -24.30 -8.24
CA THR A 156 -11.55 -25.27 -9.13
C THR A 156 -12.54 -24.62 -10.10
N GLN A 157 -13.05 -23.43 -9.76
CA GLN A 157 -13.98 -22.67 -10.58
C GLN A 157 -13.30 -21.70 -11.56
N GLN A 158 -11.97 -21.56 -11.56
CA GLN A 158 -11.28 -20.56 -12.39
C GLN A 158 -11.61 -20.69 -13.88
N SER A 159 -11.67 -21.90 -14.45
CA SER A 159 -12.03 -22.08 -15.86
C SER A 159 -13.44 -21.59 -16.22
N ARG A 160 -14.35 -21.53 -15.24
CA ARG A 160 -15.69 -20.96 -15.41
C ARG A 160 -15.72 -19.46 -15.14
N LEU A 161 -14.98 -19.00 -14.13
CA LEU A 161 -14.95 -17.59 -13.71
C LEU A 161 -14.12 -16.71 -14.67
N ARG A 162 -13.15 -17.29 -15.38
CA ARG A 162 -12.26 -16.63 -16.34
C ARG A 162 -12.35 -17.27 -17.73
N PRO A 163 -13.51 -17.20 -18.40
CA PRO A 163 -13.66 -17.75 -19.75
C PRO A 163 -12.81 -16.99 -20.79
N ASP A 164 -12.35 -15.78 -20.44
CA ASP A 164 -11.43 -14.95 -21.21
C ASP A 164 -9.97 -15.47 -21.20
N VAL A 165 -9.62 -16.36 -20.27
CA VAL A 165 -8.26 -16.90 -20.12
C VAL A 165 -8.18 -18.31 -20.71
N PRO A 166 -7.14 -18.62 -21.51
CA PRO A 166 -6.96 -19.97 -22.04
C PRO A 166 -6.93 -21.05 -20.95
N PRO A 167 -7.71 -22.14 -21.07
CA PRO A 167 -7.74 -23.21 -20.06
C PRO A 167 -6.37 -23.84 -19.78
N ALA A 168 -5.49 -23.91 -20.78
CA ALA A 168 -4.13 -24.42 -20.62
C ALA A 168 -3.30 -23.55 -19.68
N LEU A 169 -3.44 -22.22 -19.76
CA LEU A 169 -2.78 -21.28 -18.86
C LEU A 169 -3.30 -21.45 -17.43
N ILE A 170 -4.62 -21.53 -17.23
CA ILE A 170 -5.23 -21.75 -15.90
C ILE A 170 -4.67 -23.02 -15.25
N ARG A 171 -4.56 -24.14 -16.00
CA ARG A 171 -4.01 -25.41 -15.49
C ARG A 171 -2.52 -25.36 -15.19
N SER A 172 -1.77 -24.48 -15.88
CA SER A 172 -0.33 -24.32 -15.65
C SER A 172 -0.02 -23.57 -14.34
N LEU A 173 -0.97 -22.75 -13.86
CA LEU A 173 -0.81 -21.96 -12.65
C LEU A 173 -1.03 -22.81 -11.40
N ARG A 174 -0.04 -22.83 -10.51
CA ARG A 174 -0.13 -23.45 -9.19
C ARG A 174 -0.63 -22.44 -8.17
N PHE A 175 -1.91 -22.11 -8.24
CA PHE A 175 -2.51 -21.02 -7.45
C PHE A 175 -2.21 -21.09 -5.94
N SER A 176 -2.28 -22.29 -5.36
CA SER A 176 -2.08 -22.47 -3.92
C SER A 176 -0.63 -22.28 -3.47
N ASP A 177 0.34 -22.55 -4.35
CA ASP A 177 1.77 -22.50 -3.99
C ASP A 177 2.28 -21.05 -3.90
N ASN A 178 1.58 -20.11 -4.51
CA ASN A 178 1.97 -18.69 -4.57
C ASN A 178 1.09 -17.79 -3.70
N ILE A 179 0.37 -18.33 -2.72
CA ILE A 179 -0.38 -17.55 -1.72
C ILE A 179 0.24 -17.82 -0.36
N TYR A 180 0.98 -16.84 0.17
CA TYR A 180 1.59 -16.89 1.48
C TYR A 180 0.58 -16.43 2.52
N ILE A 181 0.27 -17.27 3.51
CA ILE A 181 -0.71 -16.98 4.54
C ILE A 181 0.04 -16.66 5.83
N GLU A 182 -0.23 -15.50 6.41
CA GLU A 182 0.33 -15.06 7.69
C GLU A 182 -0.80 -14.81 8.67
N HIS A 183 -0.65 -15.30 9.90
CA HIS A 183 -1.57 -15.04 11.00
C HIS A 183 -0.87 -14.17 12.04
N THR A 184 -1.48 -13.03 12.39
CA THR A 184 -0.91 -12.06 13.33
C THR A 184 -1.91 -11.80 14.45
N ALA A 185 -1.51 -12.09 15.69
CA ALA A 185 -2.39 -12.02 16.86
C ALA A 185 -2.44 -10.64 17.53
N ASP A 186 -1.44 -9.78 17.28
CA ASP A 186 -1.27 -8.47 17.89
C ASP A 186 -0.58 -7.51 16.93
N LEU A 187 -0.53 -6.22 17.29
CA LEU A 187 0.06 -5.18 16.46
C LEU A 187 1.57 -5.34 16.25
N GLU A 188 2.31 -5.84 17.24
CA GLU A 188 3.76 -6.07 17.13
C GLU A 188 4.08 -7.17 16.10
N ALA A 189 3.34 -8.28 16.14
CA ALA A 189 3.43 -9.37 15.19
C ALA A 189 3.06 -8.91 13.78
N LEU A 190 2.01 -8.08 13.64
CA LEU A 190 1.63 -7.48 12.36
C LEU A 190 2.72 -6.56 11.81
N GLN A 191 3.28 -5.68 12.63
CA GLN A 191 4.39 -4.81 12.23
C GLN A 191 5.62 -5.62 11.80
N THR A 192 5.98 -6.66 12.56
CA THR A 192 7.10 -7.55 12.23
C THR A 192 6.86 -8.29 10.92
N CYS A 193 5.64 -8.82 10.71
CA CYS A 193 5.24 -9.49 9.47
C CYS A 193 5.41 -8.56 8.27
N VAL A 194 4.88 -7.33 8.34
CA VAL A 194 4.94 -6.36 7.25
C VAL A 194 6.37 -5.88 6.98
N THR A 195 7.12 -5.53 8.02
CA THR A 195 8.46 -4.93 7.86
C THR A 195 9.53 -5.93 7.47
N GLN A 196 9.37 -7.21 7.82
CA GLN A 196 10.36 -8.26 7.58
C GLN A 196 9.90 -9.25 6.51
N ARG A 197 8.82 -10.01 6.77
CA ARG A 197 8.39 -11.13 5.91
C ARG A 197 7.84 -10.64 4.58
N VAL A 198 6.83 -9.76 4.61
CA VAL A 198 6.22 -9.16 3.41
C VAL A 198 7.28 -8.44 2.58
N ARG A 199 8.10 -7.59 3.22
CA ARG A 199 9.20 -6.91 2.54
C ARG A 199 10.15 -7.89 1.83
N THR A 200 10.49 -9.01 2.46
CA THR A 200 11.39 -10.01 1.86
C THR A 200 10.75 -10.69 0.65
N LEU A 201 9.48 -11.07 0.74
CA LEU A 201 8.74 -11.68 -0.37
C LEU A 201 8.62 -10.71 -1.56
N LEU A 202 8.32 -9.44 -1.29
CA LEU A 202 8.26 -8.37 -2.30
C LEU A 202 9.63 -8.12 -2.95
N ALA A 203 10.70 -8.03 -2.15
CA ALA A 203 12.06 -7.79 -2.63
C ALA A 203 12.58 -8.92 -3.52
N ARG A 204 12.18 -10.16 -3.25
CA ARG A 204 12.50 -11.32 -4.09
C ARG A 204 11.61 -11.44 -5.33
N GLY A 205 10.59 -10.59 -5.48
CA GLY A 205 9.64 -10.64 -6.58
C GLY A 205 8.69 -11.83 -6.54
N LEU A 206 8.60 -12.54 -5.41
CA LEU A 206 7.73 -13.71 -5.25
C LEU A 206 6.25 -13.31 -5.16
N VAL A 207 5.99 -12.10 -4.66
CA VAL A 207 4.63 -11.56 -4.47
C VAL A 207 4.53 -10.16 -5.05
N ARG A 208 3.33 -9.81 -5.52
CA ARG A 208 2.97 -8.44 -5.95
C ARG A 208 1.61 -8.00 -5.43
N LEU A 209 1.02 -8.71 -4.48
CA LEU A 209 -0.21 -8.28 -3.79
C LEU A 209 -0.05 -8.54 -2.31
N VAL A 210 -0.49 -7.59 -1.48
CA VAL A 210 -0.63 -7.78 -0.03
C VAL A 210 -2.10 -7.57 0.32
N VAL A 211 -2.72 -8.57 0.92
CA VAL A 211 -4.07 -8.49 1.47
C VAL A 211 -3.98 -8.48 3.00
N VAL A 212 -4.69 -7.56 3.65
CA VAL A 212 -4.79 -7.48 5.11
C VAL A 212 -6.25 -7.63 5.53
N ASP A 213 -6.59 -8.73 6.18
CA ASP A 213 -7.95 -9.13 6.57
C ASP A 213 -8.01 -9.44 8.08
N SER A 214 -8.41 -8.52 8.94
CA SER A 214 -8.79 -7.12 8.72
C SER A 214 -7.86 -6.16 9.47
N VAL A 215 -7.64 -4.95 8.96
CA VAL A 215 -6.76 -3.98 9.66
C VAL A 215 -7.38 -3.56 11.00
N ALA A 216 -8.68 -3.29 11.05
CA ALA A 216 -9.31 -2.68 12.21
C ALA A 216 -9.41 -3.59 13.44
N ALA A 217 -9.35 -4.91 13.26
CA ALA A 217 -9.46 -5.87 14.36
C ALA A 217 -8.48 -5.60 15.50
N LEU A 218 -7.19 -5.56 15.17
CA LEU A 218 -6.12 -5.44 16.17
C LEU A 218 -6.16 -4.06 16.85
N PHE A 219 -6.38 -3.00 16.07
CA PHE A 219 -6.46 -1.65 16.62
C PHE A 219 -7.71 -1.38 17.46
N ARG A 220 -8.78 -2.17 17.30
CA ARG A 220 -9.98 -2.10 18.13
C ARG A 220 -9.82 -2.85 19.45
N SER A 221 -9.13 -3.98 19.44
CA SER A 221 -8.93 -4.79 20.64
C SER A 221 -7.83 -4.26 21.56
N GLU A 222 -6.82 -3.60 21.01
CA GLU A 222 -5.60 -3.24 21.74
C GLU A 222 -5.65 -1.87 22.42
N PHE A 223 -6.55 -0.98 21.98
CA PHE A 223 -6.65 0.39 22.50
C PHE A 223 -8.04 0.69 23.07
N GLN A 224 -8.07 1.33 24.23
CA GLN A 224 -9.29 1.85 24.84
C GLN A 224 -9.73 3.17 24.19
N ALA A 225 -10.95 3.61 24.49
CA ALA A 225 -11.55 4.81 23.87
C ALA A 225 -10.78 6.10 24.20
N ASP A 226 -10.18 6.19 25.38
CA ASP A 226 -9.33 7.28 25.86
C ASP A 226 -7.92 7.26 25.24
N GLU A 227 -7.51 6.16 24.61
CA GLU A 227 -6.22 5.99 23.93
C GLU A 227 -6.29 6.31 22.43
N ALA A 228 -7.32 7.07 22.00
CA ALA A 228 -7.57 7.37 20.58
C ALA A 228 -6.38 8.04 19.87
N ILE A 229 -5.62 8.89 20.58
CA ILE A 229 -4.44 9.57 20.03
C ILE A 229 -3.33 8.56 19.74
N GLU A 230 -3.07 7.63 20.66
CA GLU A 230 -2.01 6.65 20.50
C GLU A 230 -2.38 5.63 19.41
N ARG A 231 -3.64 5.17 19.40
CA ARG A 231 -4.19 4.38 18.29
C ARG A 231 -4.00 5.05 16.94
N ALA A 232 -4.29 6.36 16.84
CA ALA A 232 -4.09 7.11 15.59
C ALA A 232 -2.61 7.20 15.19
N ARG A 233 -1.70 7.42 16.15
CA ARG A 233 -0.25 7.42 15.90
C ARG A 233 0.20 6.06 15.34
N HIS A 234 -0.20 4.96 15.96
CA HIS A 234 0.15 3.62 15.50
C HIS A 234 -0.44 3.30 14.11
N LEU A 235 -1.70 3.67 13.86
CA LEU A 235 -2.34 3.52 12.54
C LEU A 235 -1.61 4.30 11.45
N LEU A 236 -1.20 5.54 11.72
CA LEU A 236 -0.45 6.36 10.78
C LEU A 236 0.93 5.77 10.48
N ALA A 237 1.64 5.29 11.50
CA ALA A 237 2.94 4.65 11.32
C ALA A 237 2.83 3.36 10.50
N PHE A 238 1.82 2.54 10.77
CA PHE A 238 1.53 1.33 10.02
C PHE A 238 1.16 1.63 8.56
N SER A 239 0.24 2.57 8.35
CA SER A 239 -0.19 3.00 7.01
C SER A 239 0.97 3.57 6.18
N SER A 240 1.85 4.37 6.81
CA SER A 240 3.08 4.88 6.18
C SER A 240 4.03 3.75 5.74
N THR A 241 4.13 2.69 6.55
CA THR A 241 4.93 1.50 6.22
C THR A 241 4.35 0.76 5.01
N LEU A 242 3.04 0.50 5.01
CA LEU A 242 2.34 -0.12 3.89
C LEU A 242 2.50 0.73 2.61
N HIS A 243 2.22 2.03 2.69
CA HIS A 243 2.34 2.94 1.55
C HIS A 243 3.74 2.92 0.92
N ARG A 244 4.78 2.91 1.76
CA ARG A 244 6.18 2.80 1.31
C ARG A 244 6.44 1.48 0.59
N LEU A 245 5.97 0.36 1.13
CA LEU A 245 6.10 -0.95 0.47
C LEU A 245 5.39 -0.95 -0.89
N SER A 246 4.16 -0.43 -0.95
CA SER A 246 3.38 -0.37 -2.18
C SER A 246 4.09 0.42 -3.28
N HIS A 247 4.60 1.61 -2.98
CA HIS A 247 5.35 2.41 -3.96
C HIS A 247 6.68 1.78 -4.35
N THR A 248 7.46 1.31 -3.37
CA THR A 248 8.80 0.74 -3.61
C THR A 248 8.73 -0.48 -4.53
N TYR A 249 7.72 -1.32 -4.35
CA TYR A 249 7.57 -2.57 -5.10
C TYR A 249 6.45 -2.51 -6.13
N SER A 250 5.80 -1.37 -6.37
CA SER A 250 4.61 -1.28 -7.25
C SER A 250 3.65 -2.45 -7.03
N ALA A 251 3.33 -2.68 -5.76
CA ALA A 251 2.51 -3.79 -5.29
C ALA A 251 1.24 -3.25 -4.61
N PRO A 252 0.04 -3.55 -5.13
CA PRO A 252 -1.20 -3.14 -4.49
C PRO A 252 -1.29 -3.69 -3.07
N ILE A 253 -1.81 -2.87 -2.16
CA ILE A 253 -2.18 -3.27 -0.81
C ILE A 253 -3.70 -3.16 -0.68
N PHE A 254 -4.34 -4.28 -0.39
CA PHE A 254 -5.79 -4.39 -0.27
C PHE A 254 -6.17 -4.68 1.18
N CYS A 255 -6.78 -3.70 1.84
CA CYS A 255 -7.21 -3.80 3.22
C CYS A 255 -8.71 -4.11 3.29
N ILE A 256 -9.09 -5.09 4.09
CA ILE A 256 -10.48 -5.36 4.43
C ILE A 256 -10.77 -4.73 5.78
N ASN A 257 -11.91 -4.07 5.89
CA ASN A 257 -12.38 -3.46 7.12
C ASN A 257 -13.87 -3.73 7.36
N GLN A 258 -14.26 -3.85 8.62
CA GLN A 258 -15.65 -3.99 9.03
C GLN A 258 -16.16 -2.65 9.56
N VAL A 259 -17.39 -2.28 9.22
CA VAL A 259 -18.04 -1.11 9.84
C VAL A 259 -18.61 -1.48 11.22
N SER A 260 -18.76 -0.49 12.09
CA SER A 260 -19.45 -0.63 13.38
C SER A 260 -20.67 0.28 13.36
N ASP A 261 -21.80 -0.21 13.89
CA ASP A 261 -22.99 0.62 14.01
C ASP A 261 -22.77 1.74 15.03
N VAL A 262 -23.21 2.94 14.66
CA VAL A 262 -23.40 4.04 15.61
C VAL A 262 -24.83 3.91 16.12
N VAL A 263 -25.01 3.22 17.23
CA VAL A 263 -26.28 3.25 17.94
C VAL A 263 -26.34 4.58 18.67
N ASP A 264 -27.02 5.56 18.08
CA ASP A 264 -27.44 6.75 18.82
C ASP A 264 -28.23 6.26 20.04
N GLY A 265 -27.66 6.43 21.24
CA GLY A 265 -28.43 6.26 22.48
C GLY A 265 -29.65 7.18 22.44
N PRO A 266 -30.69 6.94 23.26
CA PRO A 266 -31.85 7.83 23.30
C PRO A 266 -31.36 9.24 23.55
N ASN A 267 -31.41 10.08 22.52
CA ASN A 267 -30.92 11.43 22.57
C ASN A 267 -32.07 12.26 23.17
N PRO A 268 -32.01 12.67 24.46
CA PRO A 268 -33.13 13.37 25.10
C PRO A 268 -33.43 14.75 24.47
N GLY A 269 -32.65 15.17 23.45
CA GLY A 269 -32.85 16.39 22.68
C GLY A 269 -33.23 16.20 21.20
N ARG A 270 -33.50 14.97 20.72
CA ARG A 270 -34.09 14.82 19.36
C ARG A 270 -35.58 15.14 19.44
N CYS A 271 -35.94 16.39 19.15
CA CYS A 271 -37.29 16.73 18.77
C CYS A 271 -37.55 16.13 17.38
N ASP A 272 -38.35 15.08 17.33
CA ASP A 272 -38.94 14.60 16.08
C ASP A 272 -39.88 15.70 15.55
N TYR A 273 -39.45 16.38 14.49
CA TYR A 273 -40.34 17.13 13.63
C TYR A 273 -40.56 16.33 12.36
N GLY A 274 -41.73 15.67 12.29
CA GLY A 274 -42.44 15.32 11.06
C GLY A 274 -41.91 14.14 10.26
#